data_AF-A0A0U2WBI9-F1
#
_entry.id   AF-A0A0U2WBI9-F1
#
_cell.length_a   1.000
_cell.length_b   1.000
_cell.length_c   1.000
_cell.angle_alpha   90.00
_cell.angle_beta   90.00
_cell.angle_gamma   90.00
#
_symmetry.space_group_name_H-M   'P 1'
#
loop_
_entity.id
_entity.type
_entity.pdbx_description
1 polymer ?
#
loop_
_entity_poly.entity_id
_entity_poly.type
_entity_poly.pdbx_seq_one_letter_code
_entity_poly.pdbx_strand_id
1 'polypeptide(L)'
;MCMMHQAGSGVSLSKVESIARVPEEYAHEIPLTMGFGRKVFSVHNHVGHLEPWPFYESEVPVSPADPGPATAEELDHFMKCRGMEKTLIIPNYGIPVQAQPFSHNELVVRLCRQGGGKVAGALWVSGLPQNRELTENALTLLEEPGIAALKMSYLLGGTADPRKWDEATTKLHETIFRAAMEKDIPIHFHTSPGGGSDILGFFEIIKRWGKELKIHLVHMGGGVSGHIRLLSRWSELIEGGYRVYLDTSWAIGFAVRKLLQEVDRTGIGADRIMFGCDEPWSDYESEFWKIQGARISEEIKERIFWGNAQEQYFSKLA
;
A
#
# COMPACT_ATOMS: atom_id res chain seq x y z
N MET A 1 1.02 22.95 5.66
CA MET A 1 2.10 23.89 5.31
C MET A 1 3.07 23.87 6.47
N CYS A 2 4.18 23.14 6.35
CA CYS A 2 5.39 23.35 7.15
C CYS A 2 6.54 22.65 6.40
N MET A 3 7.51 23.42 5.93
CA MET A 3 8.71 22.91 5.26
C MET A 3 9.70 22.44 6.33
N MET A 4 10.21 21.21 6.24
CA MET A 4 11.31 20.77 7.09
C MET A 4 12.64 21.36 6.59
N HIS A 5 13.28 22.19 7.43
CA HIS A 5 14.65 22.64 7.23
C HIS A 5 15.63 21.60 7.81
N GLN A 6 16.69 21.29 7.06
CA GLN A 6 17.82 20.50 7.55
C GLN A 6 18.72 21.36 8.46
N ALA A 7 19.07 20.84 9.63
CA ALA A 7 20.24 21.27 10.37
C ALA A 7 20.94 20.03 10.95
N GLY A 8 22.21 19.86 10.61
CA GLY A 8 23.07 18.82 11.16
C GLY A 8 23.82 19.30 12.40
N SER A 9 24.14 18.37 13.30
CA SER A 9 25.36 18.36 14.10
C SER A 9 25.47 17.02 14.82
N GLY A 10 26.65 16.40 14.77
CA GLY A 10 26.89 15.03 15.16
C GLY A 10 26.76 14.74 16.66
N VAL A 11 26.41 13.48 16.94
CA VAL A 11 26.57 12.85 18.25
C VAL A 11 27.24 11.48 18.04
N SER A 12 28.30 11.26 18.81
CA SER A 12 29.12 10.06 18.85
C SER A 12 28.31 8.83 19.27
N LEU A 13 28.23 7.81 18.40
CA LEU A 13 27.62 6.51 18.69
C LEU A 13 28.59 5.64 19.51
N SER A 14 28.32 5.46 20.79
CA SER A 14 28.92 4.39 21.59
C SER A 14 28.17 3.07 21.31
N LYS A 15 28.96 2.02 21.05
CA LYS A 15 28.57 0.62 20.79
C LYS A 15 27.39 0.15 21.68
N VAL A 16 26.30 -0.27 21.03
CA VAL A 16 25.28 -1.13 21.64
C VAL A 16 25.58 -2.57 21.21
N GLU A 17 25.82 -3.43 22.19
CA GLU A 17 26.03 -4.86 22.00
C GLU A 17 24.74 -5.52 21.50
N SER A 18 24.89 -6.34 20.45
CA SER A 18 23.83 -7.12 19.85
C SER A 18 23.32 -8.19 20.81
N ILE A 19 22.08 -8.08 21.25
CA ILE A 19 21.33 -9.19 21.85
C ILE A 19 20.19 -9.52 20.89
N ALA A 20 20.38 -10.61 20.13
CA ALA A 20 19.30 -11.25 19.41
C ALA A 20 18.32 -11.83 20.43
N ARG A 21 17.21 -11.13 20.69
CA ARG A 21 16.02 -11.68 21.33
C ARG A 21 14.86 -11.51 20.36
N VAL A 22 14.21 -12.62 20.05
CA VAL A 22 12.89 -12.63 19.44
C VAL A 22 11.95 -11.92 20.42
N PRO A 23 11.24 -10.85 20.03
CA PRO A 23 10.25 -10.23 20.92
C PRO A 23 9.14 -11.23 21.25
N GLU A 24 8.85 -11.41 22.54
CA GLU A 24 7.74 -12.24 23.07
C GLU A 24 6.34 -11.75 22.63
N GLU A 25 6.24 -10.64 21.91
CA GLU A 25 4.99 -9.94 21.60
C GLU A 25 4.07 -10.67 20.61
N TYR A 26 4.59 -11.59 19.77
CA TYR A 26 3.74 -12.39 18.88
C TYR A 26 3.05 -13.59 19.57
N ALA A 27 3.35 -13.88 20.85
CA ALA A 27 2.86 -15.08 21.54
C ALA A 27 1.42 -14.97 22.08
N HIS A 28 0.72 -13.84 21.87
CA HIS A 28 -0.55 -13.55 22.52
C HIS A 28 -1.74 -13.27 21.58
N GLU A 29 -1.55 -13.21 20.26
CA GLU A 29 -2.69 -13.17 19.35
C GLU A 29 -3.35 -14.56 19.27
N ILE A 30 -4.45 -14.73 19.99
CA ILE A 30 -5.31 -15.89 19.85
C ILE A 30 -6.06 -15.72 18.53
N PRO A 31 -6.05 -16.72 17.61
CA PRO A 31 -6.81 -16.64 16.38
C PRO A 31 -8.25 -16.22 16.68
N LEU A 32 -8.76 -15.22 15.97
CA LEU A 32 -10.13 -14.79 16.15
C LEU A 32 -11.02 -16.02 15.90
N THR A 33 -11.74 -16.45 16.93
CA THR A 33 -12.79 -17.48 16.80
C THR A 33 -13.94 -16.98 15.92
N MET A 34 -13.98 -15.68 15.66
CA MET A 34 -14.73 -15.09 14.56
C MET A 34 -14.01 -15.35 13.24
N GLY A 35 -14.06 -16.59 12.76
CA GLY A 35 -14.03 -16.77 11.32
C GLY A 35 -15.19 -15.95 10.77
N PHE A 36 -14.91 -14.85 10.08
CA PHE A 36 -15.93 -13.91 9.61
C PHE A 36 -16.77 -14.50 8.46
N GLY A 37 -17.05 -15.80 8.43
CA GLY A 37 -17.94 -16.50 7.49
C GLY A 37 -17.68 -16.25 6.00
N ARG A 38 -16.56 -15.60 5.66
CA ARG A 38 -16.30 -15.01 4.35
C ARG A 38 -14.84 -15.20 4.00
N LYS A 39 -14.62 -15.54 2.73
CA LYS A 39 -13.32 -15.52 2.08
C LYS A 39 -12.79 -14.09 1.94
N VAL A 40 -11.58 -13.84 2.44
CA VAL A 40 -10.94 -12.51 2.41
C VAL A 40 -9.52 -12.61 1.89
N PHE A 41 -9.21 -11.76 0.91
CA PHE A 41 -7.87 -11.46 0.41
C PHE A 41 -7.56 -9.99 0.72
N SER A 42 -6.48 -9.72 1.45
CA SER A 42 -6.02 -8.34 1.67
C SER A 42 -4.99 -7.97 0.61
N VAL A 43 -5.17 -6.86 -0.10
CA VAL A 43 -4.20 -6.38 -1.10
C VAL A 43 -3.21 -5.36 -0.55
N HIS A 44 -3.23 -5.08 0.76
CA HIS A 44 -2.34 -4.09 1.36
C HIS A 44 -2.08 -4.43 2.82
N ASN A 45 -0.84 -4.85 3.10
CA ASN A 45 -0.32 -5.22 4.42
C ASN A 45 1.17 -4.93 4.42
N HIS A 46 1.71 -4.45 5.52
CA HIS A 46 3.12 -4.11 5.63
C HIS A 46 3.93 -5.25 6.26
N VAL A 47 5.15 -5.43 5.75
CA VAL A 47 6.15 -6.36 6.30
C VAL A 47 7.44 -5.63 6.59
N GLY A 48 8.18 -6.14 7.56
CA GLY A 48 9.45 -5.58 7.99
C GLY A 48 9.33 -4.53 9.09
N HIS A 49 10.44 -4.39 9.81
CA HIS A 49 10.55 -3.50 10.95
C HIS A 49 10.66 -2.04 10.53
N LEU A 50 10.07 -1.15 11.34
CA LEU A 50 10.22 0.29 11.24
C LEU A 50 10.80 0.80 12.55
N GLU A 51 11.96 1.43 12.49
CA GLU A 51 12.59 1.99 13.68
C GLU A 51 11.72 3.11 14.28
N PRO A 52 11.65 3.21 15.62
CA PRO A 52 11.05 4.37 16.28
C PRO A 52 11.66 5.69 15.79
N TRP A 53 10.84 6.73 15.67
CA TRP A 53 11.28 8.03 15.17
C TRP A 53 10.68 9.20 15.95
N PRO A 54 11.41 10.33 16.13
CA PRO A 54 10.88 11.51 16.80
C PRO A 54 9.88 12.25 15.89
N PHE A 55 8.68 11.68 15.73
CA PHE A 55 7.59 12.27 14.95
C PHE A 55 7.01 13.52 15.62
N TYR A 56 6.55 14.47 14.81
CA TYR A 56 5.71 15.60 15.24
C TYR A 56 6.20 16.31 16.51
N GLU A 57 7.47 16.72 16.52
CA GLU A 57 8.08 17.45 17.65
C GLU A 57 8.26 16.61 18.93
N SER A 58 8.05 15.29 18.84
CA SER A 58 8.32 14.38 19.97
C SER A 58 9.80 14.40 20.34
N GLU A 59 10.09 14.65 21.62
CA GLU A 59 11.45 14.61 22.18
C GLU A 59 12.02 13.18 22.20
N VAL A 60 11.14 12.17 22.24
CA VAL A 60 11.52 10.75 22.29
C VAL A 60 11.03 10.06 21.02
N PRO A 61 11.83 9.16 20.41
CA PRO A 61 11.37 8.35 19.30
C PRO A 61 10.13 7.52 19.67
N VAL A 62 9.12 7.54 18.81
CA VAL A 62 7.87 6.77 18.98
C VAL A 62 7.79 5.74 17.87
N SER A 63 7.41 4.50 18.22
CA SER A 63 6.95 3.52 17.22
C SER A 63 5.47 3.79 16.96
N PRO A 64 5.09 4.25 15.76
CA PRO A 64 3.71 4.62 15.48
C PRO A 64 2.80 3.40 15.23
N ALA A 65 3.41 2.24 15.01
CA ALA A 65 2.77 0.95 14.79
C ALA A 65 3.69 -0.17 15.33
N ASP A 66 3.11 -1.34 15.55
CA ASP A 66 3.85 -2.56 15.87
C ASP A 66 4.68 -3.03 14.65
N PRO A 67 5.70 -3.89 14.83
CA PRO A 67 6.43 -4.45 13.71
C PRO A 67 5.53 -5.32 12.83
N GLY A 68 5.63 -5.14 11.51
CA GLY A 68 5.01 -6.07 10.56
C GLY A 68 5.78 -7.40 10.50
N PRO A 69 5.17 -8.49 10.02
CA PRO A 69 5.82 -9.80 9.93
C PRO A 69 7.19 -9.73 9.20
N ALA A 70 8.18 -10.44 9.74
CA ALA A 70 9.53 -10.53 9.19
C ALA A 70 9.89 -11.95 8.71
N THR A 71 9.09 -12.95 9.09
CA THR A 71 9.22 -14.36 8.71
C THR A 71 7.94 -14.91 8.07
N ALA A 72 8.06 -16.04 7.36
CA ALA A 72 6.90 -16.69 6.76
C ALA A 72 5.96 -17.26 7.82
N GLU A 73 6.51 -17.72 8.94
CA GLU A 73 5.76 -18.24 10.09
C GLU A 73 4.93 -17.14 10.76
N GLU A 74 5.51 -15.95 10.99
CA GLU A 74 4.78 -14.78 11.51
C GLU A 74 3.67 -14.34 10.54
N LEU A 75 3.95 -14.32 9.23
CA LEU A 75 2.97 -13.92 8.22
C LEU A 75 1.82 -14.94 8.10
N ASP A 76 2.12 -16.24 8.11
CA ASP A 76 1.12 -17.31 8.10
C ASP A 76 0.27 -17.28 9.37
N HIS A 77 0.89 -17.03 10.54
CA HIS A 77 0.17 -16.84 11.79
C HIS A 77 -0.75 -15.62 11.72
N PHE A 78 -0.25 -14.46 11.30
CA PHE A 78 -1.02 -13.24 11.09
C PHE A 78 -2.24 -13.48 10.19
N MET A 79 -2.05 -14.16 9.04
CA MET A 79 -3.12 -14.51 8.12
C MET A 79 -4.16 -15.44 8.76
N LYS A 80 -3.72 -16.48 9.47
CA LYS A 80 -4.61 -17.43 10.16
C LYS A 80 -5.44 -16.77 11.24
N CYS A 81 -4.84 -15.86 12.02
CA CYS A 81 -5.54 -15.16 13.11
C CYS A 81 -6.70 -14.30 12.60
N ARG A 82 -6.62 -13.82 11.36
CA ARG A 82 -7.63 -12.97 10.72
C ARG A 82 -8.50 -13.71 9.70
N GLY A 83 -8.25 -15.00 9.47
CA GLY A 83 -8.96 -15.80 8.45
C GLY A 83 -8.66 -15.38 7.02
N MET A 84 -7.51 -14.75 6.77
CA MET A 84 -7.09 -14.30 5.45
C MET A 84 -6.54 -15.48 4.64
N GLU A 85 -7.12 -15.72 3.47
CA GLU A 85 -6.70 -16.82 2.60
C GLU A 85 -5.49 -16.45 1.73
N LYS A 86 -5.42 -15.19 1.29
CA LYS A 86 -4.32 -14.64 0.50
C LYS A 86 -4.02 -13.20 0.90
N THR A 87 -2.78 -12.77 0.68
CA THR A 87 -2.33 -11.44 1.08
C THR A 87 -1.33 -10.86 0.08
N LEU A 88 -1.41 -9.56 -0.19
CA LEU A 88 -0.35 -8.81 -0.85
C LEU A 88 0.39 -7.99 0.21
N ILE A 89 1.69 -8.23 0.30
CA ILE A 89 2.59 -7.58 1.25
C ILE A 89 3.42 -6.49 0.58
N ILE A 90 3.69 -5.42 1.31
CA ILE A 90 4.50 -4.30 0.88
C ILE A 90 5.54 -3.94 1.94
N PRO A 91 6.67 -3.31 1.58
CA PRO A 91 7.63 -2.78 2.53
C PRO A 91 6.99 -1.84 3.55
N ASN A 92 7.32 -2.01 4.82
CA ASN A 92 6.99 -1.03 5.84
C ASN A 92 7.80 0.26 5.63
N TYR A 93 7.15 1.42 5.82
CA TYR A 93 7.72 2.75 5.65
C TYR A 93 6.96 3.76 6.50
N GLY A 94 7.59 4.89 6.81
CA GLY A 94 6.91 5.97 7.54
C GLY A 94 7.85 6.98 8.17
N ILE A 95 9.12 6.60 8.36
CA ILE A 95 10.17 7.50 8.82
C ILE A 95 10.82 8.22 7.63
N PRO A 96 11.36 9.44 7.81
CA PRO A 96 11.97 10.24 6.74
C PRO A 96 13.37 9.73 6.31
N VAL A 97 13.52 8.41 6.13
CA VAL A 97 14.74 7.73 5.67
C VAL A 97 14.43 7.01 4.37
N GLN A 98 14.82 7.62 3.25
CA GLN A 98 14.51 7.14 1.90
C GLN A 98 14.93 5.69 1.63
N ALA A 99 16.09 5.27 2.14
CA ALA A 99 16.64 3.93 1.90
C ALA A 99 15.94 2.81 2.70
N GLN A 100 15.28 3.14 3.82
CA GLN A 100 14.67 2.16 4.72
C GLN A 100 13.63 1.27 4.03
N PRO A 101 12.64 1.78 3.25
CA PRO A 101 11.71 0.88 2.59
C PRO A 101 12.34 0.03 1.48
N PHE A 102 13.41 0.51 0.83
CA PHE A 102 14.13 -0.30 -0.16
C PHE A 102 14.81 -1.52 0.47
N SER A 103 15.29 -1.42 1.73
CA SER A 103 15.95 -2.55 2.39
C SER A 103 15.00 -3.73 2.67
N HIS A 104 13.68 -3.51 2.57
CA HIS A 104 12.66 -4.55 2.76
C HIS A 104 12.21 -5.23 1.46
N ASN A 105 12.70 -4.82 0.28
CA ASN A 105 12.34 -5.47 -0.98
C ASN A 105 12.74 -6.96 -1.02
N GLU A 106 13.94 -7.29 -0.53
CA GLU A 106 14.42 -8.67 -0.43
C GLU A 106 13.59 -9.51 0.56
N LEU A 107 13.13 -8.87 1.65
CA LEU A 107 12.20 -9.51 2.58
C LEU A 107 10.89 -9.86 1.88
N VAL A 108 10.31 -8.93 1.12
CA VAL A 108 9.08 -9.18 0.33
C VAL A 108 9.28 -10.34 -0.63
N VAL A 109 10.36 -10.35 -1.42
CA VAL A 109 10.67 -11.45 -2.36
C VAL A 109 10.76 -12.79 -1.63
N ARG A 110 11.49 -12.83 -0.50
CA ARG A 110 11.63 -14.05 0.31
C ARG A 110 10.29 -14.58 0.81
N LEU A 111 9.45 -13.71 1.37
CA LEU A 111 8.14 -14.09 1.89
C LEU A 111 7.19 -14.55 0.78
N CYS A 112 7.25 -13.94 -0.41
CA CYS A 112 6.49 -14.37 -1.58
C CYS A 112 6.86 -15.80 -2.01
N ARG A 113 8.16 -16.10 -2.12
CA ARG A 113 8.66 -17.45 -2.47
C ARG A 113 8.22 -18.51 -1.45
N GLN A 114 8.17 -18.16 -0.17
CA GLN A 114 7.78 -19.06 0.92
C GLN A 114 6.25 -19.18 1.08
N GLY A 115 5.49 -18.21 0.56
CA GLY A 115 4.05 -18.09 0.76
C GLY A 115 3.17 -19.08 -0.04
N GLY A 116 3.77 -20.00 -0.81
CA GLY A 116 3.05 -21.11 -1.45
C GLY A 116 1.87 -20.68 -2.34
N GLY A 117 2.01 -19.58 -3.08
CA GLY A 117 0.95 -19.03 -3.95
C GLY A 117 -0.17 -18.27 -3.23
N LYS A 118 -0.07 -18.10 -1.90
CA LYS A 118 -1.00 -17.29 -1.09
C LYS A 118 -0.49 -15.87 -0.82
N VAL A 119 0.79 -15.63 -1.01
CA VAL A 119 1.45 -14.34 -0.75
C VAL A 119 1.90 -13.73 -2.07
N ALA A 120 1.46 -12.50 -2.33
CA ALA A 120 1.94 -11.65 -3.41
C ALA A 120 2.75 -10.48 -2.83
N GLY A 121 3.64 -9.88 -3.62
CA GLY A 121 4.49 -8.78 -3.17
C GLY A 121 4.38 -7.54 -4.03
N ALA A 122 4.47 -6.36 -3.41
CA ALA A 122 4.82 -5.13 -4.11
C ALA A 122 6.22 -4.66 -3.73
N LEU A 123 7.03 -4.30 -4.73
CA LEU A 123 8.38 -3.76 -4.48
C LEU A 123 8.33 -2.25 -4.31
N TRP A 124 9.02 -1.74 -3.29
CA TRP A 124 9.20 -0.30 -3.12
C TRP A 124 10.07 0.29 -4.22
N VAL A 125 9.60 1.40 -4.78
CA VAL A 125 10.27 2.20 -5.82
C VAL A 125 10.09 3.69 -5.54
N SER A 126 10.99 4.52 -6.08
CA SER A 126 10.89 5.97 -5.97
C SER A 126 11.31 6.64 -7.26
N GLY A 127 10.50 7.58 -7.76
CA GLY A 127 10.86 8.38 -8.92
C GLY A 127 11.82 9.54 -8.63
N LEU A 128 12.35 9.65 -7.40
CA LEU A 128 13.33 10.69 -7.04
C LEU A 128 14.72 10.36 -7.60
N PRO A 129 15.42 11.30 -8.26
CA PRO A 129 16.74 11.04 -8.86
C PRO A 129 17.79 10.48 -7.91
N GLN A 130 17.80 10.90 -6.64
CA GLN A 130 18.71 10.39 -5.62
C GLN A 130 18.52 8.90 -5.29
N ASN A 131 17.36 8.35 -5.62
CA ASN A 131 17.01 6.95 -5.38
C ASN A 131 17.13 6.09 -6.65
N ARG A 132 17.77 6.62 -7.71
CA ARG A 132 17.87 5.94 -9.00
C ARG A 132 18.42 4.52 -8.88
N GLU A 133 19.60 4.36 -8.27
CA GLU A 133 20.26 3.06 -8.14
C GLU A 133 19.40 2.07 -7.34
N LEU A 134 18.83 2.52 -6.22
CA LEU A 134 17.92 1.72 -5.40
C LEU A 134 16.67 1.27 -6.18
N THR A 135 16.14 2.16 -7.03
CA THR A 135 14.98 1.87 -7.88
C THR A 135 15.34 0.92 -9.01
N GLU A 136 16.47 1.12 -9.68
CA GLU A 136 16.96 0.23 -10.74
C GLU A 136 17.18 -1.19 -10.18
N ASN A 137 17.79 -1.31 -8.99
CA ASN A 137 17.94 -2.58 -8.29
C ASN A 137 16.58 -3.20 -7.88
N ALA A 138 15.62 -2.40 -7.42
CA ALA A 138 14.28 -2.91 -7.13
C ALA A 138 13.61 -3.48 -8.40
N LEU A 139 13.74 -2.80 -9.54
CA LEU A 139 13.14 -3.24 -10.79
C LEU A 139 13.73 -4.56 -11.31
N THR A 140 14.99 -4.91 -10.98
CA THR A 140 15.54 -6.23 -11.35
C THR A 140 14.86 -7.40 -10.63
N LEU A 141 14.19 -7.13 -9.50
CA LEU A 141 13.46 -8.14 -8.74
C LEU A 141 12.04 -8.40 -9.27
N LEU A 142 11.59 -7.70 -10.33
CA LEU A 142 10.25 -7.89 -10.91
C LEU A 142 10.01 -9.27 -11.52
N GLU A 143 11.09 -9.99 -11.87
CA GLU A 143 11.01 -11.37 -12.37
C GLU A 143 10.83 -12.40 -11.26
N GLU A 144 10.92 -11.98 -10.00
CA GLU A 144 10.83 -12.90 -8.87
C GLU A 144 9.41 -13.47 -8.70
N PRO A 145 9.28 -14.79 -8.44
CA PRO A 145 7.98 -15.40 -8.21
C PRO A 145 7.23 -14.72 -7.08
N GLY A 146 5.98 -14.34 -7.36
CA GLY A 146 5.09 -13.73 -6.39
C GLY A 146 5.04 -12.21 -6.42
N ILE A 147 5.95 -11.53 -7.14
CA ILE A 147 5.89 -10.08 -7.30
C ILE A 147 4.76 -9.71 -8.27
N ALA A 148 3.80 -8.93 -7.79
CA ALA A 148 2.56 -8.62 -8.50
C ALA A 148 2.23 -7.11 -8.55
N ALA A 149 3.07 -6.26 -7.94
CA ALA A 149 2.87 -4.82 -7.90
C ALA A 149 4.17 -4.05 -7.63
N LEU A 150 4.09 -2.73 -7.75
CA LEU A 150 5.08 -1.80 -7.21
C LEU A 150 4.41 -0.91 -6.16
N LYS A 151 5.17 -0.42 -5.17
CA LYS A 151 4.70 0.52 -4.15
C LYS A 151 5.50 1.82 -4.23
N MET A 152 4.79 2.94 -4.24
CA MET A 152 5.38 4.28 -4.26
C MET A 152 4.64 5.22 -3.30
N SER A 153 5.39 6.11 -2.65
CA SER A 153 4.84 7.20 -1.84
C SER A 153 5.66 8.47 -2.04
N TYR A 154 4.99 9.62 -1.94
CA TYR A 154 5.62 10.94 -1.92
C TYR A 154 5.68 11.54 -0.50
N LEU A 155 5.35 10.76 0.53
CA LEU A 155 5.51 11.19 1.93
C LEU A 155 6.97 11.39 2.32
N LEU A 156 7.88 10.62 1.73
CA LEU A 156 9.32 10.72 2.01
C LEU A 156 10.00 11.82 1.18
N GLY A 157 9.29 12.46 0.26
CA GLY A 157 9.78 13.53 -0.59
C GLY A 157 9.17 13.51 -2.00
N GLY A 158 9.27 14.64 -2.70
CA GLY A 158 8.72 14.80 -4.04
C GLY A 158 7.22 15.13 -4.07
N THR A 159 6.58 14.87 -5.21
CA THR A 159 5.16 15.15 -5.41
C THR A 159 4.58 14.25 -6.49
N ALA A 160 3.31 13.88 -6.35
CA ALA A 160 2.53 13.18 -7.36
C ALA A 160 2.16 14.05 -8.57
N ASP A 161 2.42 15.36 -8.55
CA ASP A 161 2.09 16.26 -9.67
C ASP A 161 3.21 16.27 -10.73
N PRO A 162 3.04 15.59 -11.88
CA PRO A 162 4.05 15.49 -12.92
C PRO A 162 4.38 16.82 -13.61
N ARG A 163 3.58 17.87 -13.39
CA ARG A 163 3.89 19.23 -13.88
C ARG A 163 5.02 19.88 -13.09
N LYS A 164 5.35 19.33 -11.92
CA LYS A 164 6.41 19.84 -11.02
C LYS A 164 7.68 18.99 -11.06
N TRP A 165 7.71 17.94 -11.88
CA TRP A 165 8.89 17.11 -12.04
C TRP A 165 9.91 17.80 -12.94
N ASP A 166 11.17 17.76 -12.53
CA ASP A 166 12.27 18.04 -13.45
C ASP A 166 12.47 16.87 -14.43
N GLU A 167 13.40 17.05 -15.38
CA GLU A 167 13.67 16.05 -16.42
C GLU A 167 14.16 14.71 -15.82
N ALA A 168 15.03 14.76 -14.81
CA ALA A 168 15.59 13.58 -14.19
C ALA A 168 14.51 12.78 -13.42
N THR A 169 13.64 13.47 -12.70
CA THR A 169 12.49 12.91 -11.98
C THR A 169 11.49 12.32 -12.96
N THR A 170 11.19 13.03 -14.06
CA THR A 170 10.28 12.55 -15.11
C THR A 170 10.80 11.25 -15.71
N LYS A 171 12.07 11.21 -16.12
CA LYS A 171 12.69 10.02 -16.72
C LYS A 171 12.65 8.81 -15.80
N LEU A 172 12.88 9.00 -14.50
CA LEU A 172 12.84 7.89 -13.54
C LEU A 172 11.41 7.39 -13.30
N HIS A 173 10.42 8.27 -13.18
CA HIS A 173 9.01 7.86 -13.11
C HIS A 173 8.57 7.09 -14.36
N GLU A 174 8.91 7.58 -15.56
CA GLU A 174 8.57 6.89 -16.82
C GLU A 174 9.24 5.53 -16.94
N THR A 175 10.45 5.37 -16.39
CA THR A 175 11.13 4.07 -16.32
C THR A 175 10.33 3.08 -15.46
N ILE A 176 9.88 3.52 -14.28
CA ILE A 176 9.05 2.72 -13.37
C ILE A 176 7.70 2.40 -14.02
N PHE A 177 7.04 3.37 -14.63
CA PHE A 177 5.73 3.21 -15.26
C PHE A 177 5.81 2.23 -16.42
N ARG A 178 6.84 2.35 -17.26
CA ARG A 178 7.07 1.42 -18.36
C ARG A 178 7.25 -0.02 -17.85
N ALA A 179 8.07 -0.23 -16.82
CA ALA A 179 8.26 -1.56 -16.24
C ALA A 179 6.93 -2.15 -15.72
N ALA A 180 6.11 -1.34 -15.03
CA ALA A 180 4.80 -1.76 -14.56
C ALA A 180 3.82 -2.09 -15.71
N MET A 181 3.82 -1.28 -16.78
CA MET A 181 2.99 -1.50 -17.97
C MET A 181 3.41 -2.76 -18.74
N GLU A 182 4.72 -2.96 -18.95
CA GLU A 182 5.27 -4.15 -19.64
C GLU A 182 4.90 -5.45 -18.91
N LYS A 183 4.84 -5.42 -17.57
CA LYS A 183 4.43 -6.54 -16.74
C LYS A 183 2.92 -6.64 -16.51
N ASP A 184 2.15 -5.64 -16.94
CA ASP A 184 0.73 -5.47 -16.66
C ASP A 184 0.41 -5.59 -15.15
N ILE A 185 1.24 -4.96 -14.31
CA ILE A 185 1.06 -4.89 -12.86
C ILE A 185 0.70 -3.47 -12.41
N PRO A 186 -0.08 -3.32 -11.32
CA PRO A 186 -0.39 -2.01 -10.76
C PRO A 186 0.76 -1.41 -9.96
N ILE A 187 0.77 -0.08 -9.95
CA ILE A 187 1.54 0.70 -8.97
C ILE A 187 0.58 1.17 -7.87
N HIS A 188 0.88 0.75 -6.65
CA HIS A 188 0.25 1.23 -5.43
C HIS A 188 0.83 2.58 -5.07
N PHE A 189 0.03 3.62 -5.23
CA PHE A 189 0.37 4.97 -4.82
C PHE A 189 -0.29 5.30 -3.49
N HIS A 190 0.51 5.61 -2.47
CA HIS A 190 0.00 6.12 -1.22
C HIS A 190 -0.61 7.51 -1.41
N THR A 191 -1.89 7.67 -1.06
CA THR A 191 -2.57 8.97 -1.01
C THR A 191 -2.71 9.45 0.43
N SER A 192 -2.53 10.75 0.66
CA SER A 192 -2.55 11.38 1.98
C SER A 192 -3.50 12.58 2.00
N PRO A 193 -3.88 13.10 3.20
CA PRO A 193 -4.74 14.29 3.32
C PRO A 193 -4.15 15.57 2.69
N GLY A 194 -2.90 15.56 2.23
CA GLY A 194 -2.21 16.69 1.61
C GLY A 194 -0.72 16.42 1.40
N GLY A 195 0.01 17.43 0.92
CA GLY A 195 1.45 17.34 0.68
C GLY A 195 1.79 16.67 -0.65
N GLY A 196 2.93 15.97 -0.70
CA GLY A 196 3.41 15.32 -1.93
C GLY A 196 2.44 14.25 -2.46
N SER A 197 1.68 13.61 -1.58
CA SER A 197 0.73 12.52 -1.88
C SER A 197 -0.75 12.98 -1.90
N ASP A 198 -1.03 14.27 -2.14
CA ASP A 198 -2.42 14.74 -2.33
C ASP A 198 -3.03 14.19 -3.63
N ILE A 199 -4.30 13.78 -3.56
CA ILE A 199 -5.07 13.22 -4.70
C ILE A 199 -5.05 14.09 -5.97
N LEU A 200 -4.91 15.42 -5.85
CA LEU A 200 -4.88 16.31 -7.00
C LEU A 200 -3.66 16.06 -7.91
N GLY A 201 -2.51 15.71 -7.33
CA GLY A 201 -1.34 15.34 -8.14
C GLY A 201 -1.61 14.07 -8.94
N PHE A 202 -2.27 13.10 -8.31
CA PHE A 202 -2.61 11.82 -8.94
C PHE A 202 -3.60 11.96 -10.10
N PHE A 203 -4.53 12.92 -10.08
CA PHE A 203 -5.39 13.14 -11.25
C PHE A 203 -4.62 13.49 -12.52
N GLU A 204 -3.49 14.20 -12.40
CA GLU A 204 -2.63 14.48 -13.55
C GLU A 204 -1.87 13.22 -14.01
N ILE A 205 -1.42 12.36 -13.09
CA ILE A 205 -0.85 11.05 -13.43
C ILE A 205 -1.88 10.19 -14.16
N ILE A 206 -3.09 10.09 -13.61
CA ILE A 206 -4.19 9.30 -14.18
C ILE A 206 -4.54 9.80 -15.58
N LYS A 207 -4.65 11.12 -15.77
CA LYS A 207 -4.95 11.70 -17.08
C LYS A 207 -3.88 11.36 -18.13
N ARG A 208 -2.60 11.36 -17.75
CA ARG A 208 -1.48 11.14 -18.67
C ARG A 208 -1.21 9.66 -18.96
N TRP A 209 -1.26 8.80 -17.94
CA TRP A 209 -0.83 7.40 -18.06
C TRP A 209 -1.92 6.39 -17.71
N GLY A 210 -2.98 6.79 -17.02
CA GLY A 210 -3.97 5.88 -16.45
C GLY A 210 -4.81 5.10 -17.45
N LYS A 211 -4.70 5.33 -18.76
CA LYS A 211 -5.31 4.45 -19.78
C LYS A 211 -4.52 3.17 -20.00
N GLU A 212 -3.21 3.22 -19.78
CA GLU A 212 -2.28 2.10 -20.01
C GLU A 212 -1.77 1.55 -18.67
N LEU A 213 -1.37 2.44 -17.77
CA LEU A 213 -0.88 2.12 -16.43
C LEU A 213 -2.03 1.79 -15.48
N LYS A 214 -1.95 0.63 -14.81
CA LYS A 214 -2.82 0.31 -13.66
C LYS A 214 -2.37 1.14 -12.45
N ILE A 215 -3.24 2.04 -11.99
CA ILE A 215 -2.97 2.94 -10.87
C ILE A 215 -3.83 2.51 -9.70
N HIS A 216 -3.21 2.00 -8.62
CA HIS A 216 -3.91 1.66 -7.39
C HIS A 216 -3.72 2.80 -6.39
N LEU A 217 -4.78 3.56 -6.11
CA LEU A 217 -4.73 4.66 -5.13
C LEU A 217 -5.07 4.12 -3.75
N VAL A 218 -4.02 3.98 -2.95
CA VAL A 218 -4.11 3.47 -1.59
C VAL A 218 -4.71 4.53 -0.67
N HIS A 219 -5.61 4.11 0.23
CA HIS A 219 -6.37 4.97 1.16
C HIS A 219 -7.43 5.89 0.54
N MET A 220 -7.88 5.58 -0.68
CA MET A 220 -9.04 6.21 -1.31
C MET A 220 -8.96 7.74 -1.45
N GLY A 221 -7.76 8.33 -1.46
CA GLY A 221 -7.55 9.79 -1.48
C GLY A 221 -7.05 10.37 -0.14
N GLY A 222 -6.79 9.54 0.87
CA GLY A 222 -5.97 9.85 2.03
C GLY A 222 -6.64 10.64 3.16
N GLY A 223 -7.78 11.30 2.94
CA GLY A 223 -8.52 12.01 3.99
C GLY A 223 -9.79 12.68 3.46
N VAL A 224 -10.58 13.32 4.34
CA VAL A 224 -11.93 13.85 4.03
C VAL A 224 -12.00 14.57 2.68
N SER A 225 -11.15 15.58 2.48
CA SER A 225 -11.17 16.38 1.26
C SER A 225 -10.75 15.59 0.03
N GLY A 226 -9.75 14.72 0.17
CA GLY A 226 -9.29 13.86 -0.92
C GLY A 226 -10.33 12.81 -1.32
N HIS A 227 -11.00 12.21 -0.32
CA HIS A 227 -12.11 11.28 -0.50
C HIS A 227 -13.26 11.92 -1.28
N ILE A 228 -13.69 13.13 -0.90
CA ILE A 228 -14.75 13.87 -1.60
C ILE A 228 -14.34 14.18 -3.05
N ARG A 229 -13.09 14.61 -3.28
CA ARG A 229 -12.59 14.88 -4.63
C ARG A 229 -12.60 13.62 -5.49
N LEU A 230 -12.08 12.50 -4.98
CA LEU A 230 -12.05 11.24 -5.70
C LEU A 230 -13.46 10.74 -6.04
N LEU A 231 -14.36 10.72 -5.05
CA LEU A 231 -15.76 10.33 -5.25
C LEU A 231 -16.45 11.16 -6.34
N SER A 232 -16.18 12.47 -6.40
CA SER A 232 -16.78 13.37 -7.41
C SER A 232 -16.32 13.10 -8.85
N ARG A 233 -15.27 12.29 -9.02
CA ARG A 233 -14.67 11.94 -10.32
C ARG A 233 -14.77 10.44 -10.63
N TRP A 234 -15.24 9.62 -9.68
CA TRP A 234 -15.16 8.16 -9.78
C TRP A 234 -15.75 7.61 -11.08
N SER A 235 -17.04 7.90 -11.35
CA SER A 235 -17.71 7.39 -12.57
C SER A 235 -17.04 7.90 -13.84
N GLU A 236 -16.67 9.18 -13.90
CA GLU A 236 -15.95 9.77 -15.04
C GLU A 236 -14.62 9.07 -15.30
N LEU A 237 -13.87 8.72 -14.24
CA LEU A 237 -12.61 7.99 -14.38
C LEU A 237 -12.83 6.57 -14.91
N ILE A 238 -13.82 5.84 -14.37
CA ILE A 238 -14.06 4.46 -14.76
C ILE A 238 -14.66 4.37 -16.17
N GLU A 239 -15.71 5.15 -16.46
CA GLU A 239 -16.34 5.21 -17.79
C GLU A 239 -15.42 5.83 -18.84
N GLY A 240 -14.56 6.75 -18.40
CA GLY A 240 -13.46 7.26 -19.20
C GLY A 240 -12.48 6.17 -19.60
N GLY A 241 -12.49 4.97 -19.02
CA GLY A 241 -11.59 3.86 -19.34
C GLY A 241 -10.23 3.99 -18.68
N TYR A 242 -10.11 4.77 -17.61
CA TYR A 242 -8.90 4.80 -16.80
C TYR A 242 -8.84 3.56 -15.89
N ARG A 243 -7.66 2.95 -15.80
CA ARG A 243 -7.34 1.75 -15.00
C ARG A 243 -7.01 2.14 -13.56
N VAL A 244 -7.98 2.77 -12.88
CA VAL A 244 -7.85 3.23 -11.49
C VAL A 244 -8.48 2.23 -10.53
N TYR A 245 -7.69 1.76 -9.56
CA TYR A 245 -8.08 0.82 -8.53
C TYR A 245 -7.93 1.45 -7.15
N LEU A 246 -8.66 0.94 -6.16
CA LEU A 246 -8.66 1.45 -4.80
C LEU A 246 -8.68 0.30 -3.80
N ASP A 247 -8.06 0.53 -2.65
CA ASP A 247 -8.41 -0.12 -1.41
C ASP A 247 -9.05 0.90 -0.44
N THR A 248 -9.76 0.40 0.56
CA THR A 248 -10.49 1.22 1.53
C THR A 248 -9.76 1.38 2.87
N SER A 249 -8.51 0.92 2.97
CA SER A 249 -7.70 1.07 4.20
C SER A 249 -7.58 2.54 4.57
N TRP A 250 -7.65 2.90 5.85
CA TRP A 250 -7.61 4.30 6.32
C TRP A 250 -8.68 5.25 5.72
N ALA A 251 -9.57 4.76 4.85
CA ALA A 251 -10.63 5.57 4.30
C ALA A 251 -11.71 5.83 5.35
N ILE A 252 -12.24 7.05 5.37
CA ILE A 252 -13.22 7.47 6.37
C ILE A 252 -14.55 6.81 6.04
N GLY A 253 -15.26 6.32 7.07
CA GLY A 253 -16.45 5.48 6.90
C GLY A 253 -17.57 6.08 6.03
N PHE A 254 -17.75 7.41 6.01
CA PHE A 254 -18.75 8.03 5.10
C PHE A 254 -18.36 7.83 3.64
N ALA A 255 -17.07 7.95 3.32
CA ALA A 255 -16.55 7.90 1.96
C ALA A 255 -16.68 6.49 1.40
N VAL A 256 -16.22 5.50 2.18
CA VAL A 256 -16.37 4.07 1.84
C VAL A 256 -17.84 3.75 1.60
N ARG A 257 -18.73 4.08 2.55
CA ARG A 257 -20.16 3.80 2.40
C ARG A 257 -20.76 4.43 1.15
N LYS A 258 -20.40 5.69 0.83
CA LYS A 258 -20.88 6.39 -0.36
C LYS A 258 -20.39 5.73 -1.64
N LEU A 259 -19.10 5.40 -1.73
CA LEU A 259 -18.52 4.70 -2.88
C LEU A 259 -19.24 3.38 -3.12
N LEU A 260 -19.35 2.56 -2.07
CA LEU A 260 -19.89 1.21 -2.18
C LEU A 260 -21.38 1.22 -2.57
N GLN A 261 -22.17 2.12 -2.00
CA GLN A 261 -23.59 2.28 -2.38
C GLN A 261 -23.75 2.71 -3.83
N GLU A 262 -22.86 3.59 -4.32
CA GLU A 262 -22.90 4.05 -5.71
C GLU A 262 -22.51 2.93 -6.68
N VAL A 263 -21.47 2.17 -6.34
CA VAL A 263 -21.01 1.02 -7.12
C VAL A 263 -22.07 -0.08 -7.16
N ASP A 264 -22.71 -0.39 -6.04
CA ASP A 264 -23.80 -1.38 -5.97
C ASP A 264 -25.01 -0.96 -6.79
N ARG A 265 -25.33 0.34 -6.79
CA ARG A 265 -26.45 0.89 -7.56
C ARG A 265 -26.21 0.94 -9.07
N THR A 266 -24.97 1.20 -9.49
CA THR A 266 -24.64 1.51 -10.89
C THR A 266 -23.85 0.44 -11.61
N GLY A 267 -23.17 -0.45 -10.87
CA GLY A 267 -22.15 -1.37 -11.37
C GLY A 267 -20.82 -0.71 -11.76
N ILE A 268 -20.75 0.63 -11.79
CA ILE A 268 -19.57 1.36 -12.28
C ILE A 268 -18.43 1.22 -11.28
N GLY A 269 -17.37 0.52 -11.69
CA GLY A 269 -16.18 0.29 -10.87
C GLY A 269 -16.30 -0.85 -9.87
N ALA A 270 -17.30 -1.73 -10.02
CA ALA A 270 -17.44 -2.94 -9.19
C ALA A 270 -16.22 -3.87 -9.25
N ASP A 271 -15.41 -3.74 -10.30
CA ASP A 271 -14.17 -4.47 -10.57
C ASP A 271 -12.89 -3.67 -10.24
N ARG A 272 -13.02 -2.57 -9.47
CA ARG A 272 -11.91 -1.63 -9.18
C ARG A 272 -11.61 -1.44 -7.69
N ILE A 273 -12.37 -2.06 -6.80
CA ILE A 273 -12.24 -1.85 -5.35
C ILE A 273 -11.85 -3.16 -4.69
N MET A 274 -10.82 -3.14 -3.85
CA MET A 274 -10.34 -4.30 -3.11
C MET A 274 -10.31 -4.05 -1.61
N PHE A 275 -10.34 -5.12 -0.84
CA PHE A 275 -10.04 -5.08 0.58
C PHE A 275 -8.53 -4.94 0.81
N GLY A 276 -8.14 -4.00 1.66
CA GLY A 276 -6.81 -3.87 2.22
C GLY A 276 -6.94 -3.52 3.69
N CYS A 277 -6.20 -4.19 4.56
CA CYS A 277 -6.27 -3.92 6.00
C CYS A 277 -5.15 -3.02 6.52
N ASP A 278 -4.06 -2.84 5.77
CA ASP A 278 -2.97 -1.90 6.10
C ASP A 278 -2.28 -2.14 7.45
N GLU A 279 -2.40 -3.36 7.98
CA GLU A 279 -1.68 -3.80 9.17
C GLU A 279 -0.16 -3.65 8.97
N PRO A 280 0.60 -3.14 9.95
CA PRO A 280 0.20 -2.80 11.32
C PRO A 280 -0.22 -1.32 11.50
N TRP A 281 -0.42 -0.56 10.42
CA TRP A 281 -0.85 0.84 10.47
C TRP A 281 -2.35 1.02 10.68
N SER A 282 -3.13 -0.05 10.54
CA SER A 282 -4.57 -0.09 10.83
C SER A 282 -4.95 -1.48 11.33
N ASP A 283 -6.18 -1.62 11.82
CA ASP A 283 -6.69 -2.85 12.41
C ASP A 283 -7.59 -3.60 11.41
N TYR A 284 -7.31 -4.88 11.18
CA TYR A 284 -8.09 -5.74 10.28
C TYR A 284 -9.60 -5.66 10.51
N GLU A 285 -10.07 -5.71 11.76
CA GLU A 285 -11.48 -5.71 12.11
C GLU A 285 -12.15 -4.39 11.74
N SER A 286 -11.46 -3.27 11.95
CA SER A 286 -11.98 -1.95 11.62
C SER A 286 -12.21 -1.82 10.11
N GLU A 287 -11.24 -2.31 9.33
CA GLU A 287 -11.27 -2.31 7.87
C GLU A 287 -12.32 -3.29 7.33
N PHE A 288 -12.41 -4.47 7.92
CA PHE A 288 -13.38 -5.50 7.55
C PHE A 288 -14.82 -5.00 7.76
N TRP A 289 -15.12 -4.44 8.92
CA TRP A 289 -16.48 -4.00 9.26
C TRP A 289 -16.92 -2.76 8.48
N LYS A 290 -16.00 -1.93 7.98
CA LYS A 290 -16.34 -0.82 7.05
C LYS A 290 -17.04 -1.33 5.79
N ILE A 291 -16.64 -2.48 5.26
CA ILE A 291 -17.25 -3.09 4.07
C ILE A 291 -18.39 -4.04 4.48
N GLN A 292 -18.16 -4.94 5.43
CA GLN A 292 -19.17 -5.94 5.83
C GLN A 292 -20.46 -5.28 6.34
N GLY A 293 -20.33 -4.19 7.10
CA GLY A 293 -21.46 -3.43 7.64
C GLY A 293 -22.15 -2.51 6.62
N ALA A 294 -21.64 -2.39 5.39
CA ALA A 294 -22.29 -1.61 4.35
C ALA A 294 -23.58 -2.28 3.86
N ARG A 295 -24.62 -1.46 3.64
CA ARG A 295 -25.91 -1.88 3.09
C ARG A 295 -25.85 -1.93 1.56
N ILE A 296 -25.15 -2.93 1.04
CA ILE A 296 -24.92 -3.23 -0.37
C ILE A 296 -25.16 -4.73 -0.61
N SER A 297 -25.26 -5.15 -1.87
CA SER A 297 -25.40 -6.57 -2.22
C SER A 297 -24.20 -7.41 -1.76
N GLU A 298 -24.47 -8.70 -1.55
CA GLU A 298 -23.42 -9.68 -1.22
C GLU A 298 -22.46 -9.91 -2.39
N GLU A 299 -22.93 -9.74 -3.64
CA GLU A 299 -22.10 -9.82 -4.84
C GLU A 299 -20.98 -8.77 -4.81
N ILE A 300 -21.32 -7.51 -4.52
CA ILE A 300 -20.30 -6.45 -4.42
C ILE A 300 -19.35 -6.71 -3.25
N LYS A 301 -19.84 -7.20 -2.11
CA LYS A 301 -18.96 -7.59 -0.99
C LYS A 301 -17.99 -8.70 -1.40
N GLU A 302 -18.45 -9.75 -2.08
CA GLU A 302 -17.56 -10.82 -2.55
C GLU A 302 -16.50 -10.32 -3.52
N ARG A 303 -16.87 -9.44 -4.46
CA ARG A 303 -15.91 -8.80 -5.36
C ARG A 303 -14.83 -8.04 -4.60
N ILE A 304 -15.21 -7.24 -3.60
CA ILE A 304 -14.26 -6.43 -2.82
C ILE A 304 -13.38 -7.28 -1.92
N PHE A 305 -13.99 -8.24 -1.19
CA PHE A 305 -13.27 -9.04 -0.22
C PHE A 305 -12.30 -10.03 -0.87
N TRP A 306 -12.56 -10.53 -2.07
CA TRP A 306 -11.63 -11.47 -2.69
C TRP A 306 -11.63 -11.48 -4.22
N GLY A 307 -12.78 -11.32 -4.90
CA GLY A 307 -12.88 -11.54 -6.34
C GLY A 307 -11.96 -10.63 -7.17
N ASN A 308 -12.02 -9.33 -6.91
CA ASN A 308 -11.20 -8.33 -7.59
C ASN A 308 -9.70 -8.54 -7.31
N ALA A 309 -9.36 -8.88 -6.07
CA ALA A 309 -7.98 -9.19 -5.69
C ALA A 309 -7.47 -10.45 -6.43
N GLN A 310 -8.30 -11.50 -6.51
CA GLN A 310 -7.98 -12.74 -7.22
C GLN A 310 -7.67 -12.48 -8.69
N GLU A 311 -8.46 -11.63 -9.35
CA GLU A 311 -8.26 -11.27 -10.76
C GLU A 311 -6.98 -10.44 -10.95
N GLN A 312 -6.78 -9.41 -10.13
CA GLN A 312 -5.71 -8.42 -10.36
C GLN A 312 -4.33 -8.85 -9.85
N TYR A 313 -4.26 -9.67 -8.79
CA TYR A 313 -2.99 -9.98 -8.11
C TYR A 313 -2.68 -11.47 -8.04
N PHE A 314 -3.68 -12.32 -7.82
CA PHE A 314 -3.43 -13.72 -7.47
C PHE A 314 -3.70 -14.73 -8.58
N SER A 315 -4.12 -14.29 -9.78
CA SER A 315 -4.42 -15.16 -10.92
C SER A 315 -3.16 -15.73 -11.59
N LYS A 316 -2.03 -15.02 -11.47
CA LYS A 316 -0.74 -15.37 -12.10
C LYS A 316 0.28 -15.96 -11.11
N LEU A 317 -0.13 -16.27 -9.88
CA LEU A 317 0.74 -16.81 -8.82
C LEU A 317 0.85 -18.35 -8.83
N ALA A 318 0.28 -19.00 -9.84
CA ALA A 318 0.26 -20.45 -10.00
C ALA A 318 1.53 -20.95 -10.69
#